data_AF-A0A938LSH6-F1
#
_entry.id   AF-A0A938LSH6-F1
#
_cell.length_a   1.000
_cell.length_b   1.000
_cell.length_c   1.000
_cell.angle_alpha   90.00
_cell.angle_beta   90.00
_cell.angle_gamma   90.00
#
_symmetry.space_group_name_H-M   'P 1'
#
loop_
_entity.id
_entity.type
_entity.pdbx_description
1 polymer ?
#
loop_
_entity_poly.entity_id
_entity_poly.type
_entity_poly.pdbx_seq_one_letter_code
_entity_poly.pdbx_strand_id
1 'polypeptide(L)'
;MRPATFASLILISLAPCVVAAPAPAGTNDRDPYGGWTQLRFEATGFFRAVERDGLWWLVTPAGHAFLSKGVNNVDFRGDHAPALGYAPYQRAVQAKYGSEEAWAQAVVARLRDWGF
;
A
#
# COMPACT_ATOMS: atom_id res chain seq x y z
N MET A 1 43.92 3.13 -51.00
CA MET A 1 42.62 3.76 -50.67
C MET A 1 41.90 2.88 -49.65
N ARG A 2 41.74 3.43 -48.42
CA ARG A 2 40.87 3.15 -47.25
C ARG A 2 40.50 1.70 -46.82
N PRO A 3 40.64 1.37 -45.51
CA PRO A 3 40.15 0.12 -44.90
C PRO A 3 38.69 0.28 -44.42
N ALA A 4 37.97 -0.84 -44.24
CA ALA A 4 36.67 -0.84 -43.56
C ALA A 4 36.66 -1.90 -42.45
N THR A 5 36.71 -1.39 -41.22
CA THR A 5 36.64 -2.09 -39.93
C THR A 5 35.21 -2.54 -39.66
N PHE A 6 34.99 -3.82 -39.33
CA PHE A 6 33.71 -4.31 -38.81
C PHE A 6 33.60 -3.94 -37.32
N ALA A 7 32.67 -3.06 -36.99
CA ALA A 7 32.32 -2.73 -35.61
C ALA A 7 31.23 -3.71 -35.11
N SER A 8 31.59 -4.60 -34.18
CA SER A 8 30.62 -5.38 -33.41
C SER A 8 29.92 -4.47 -32.40
N LEU A 9 28.62 -4.25 -32.60
CA LEU A 9 27.73 -3.69 -31.59
C LEU A 9 27.29 -4.82 -30.64
N ILE A 10 27.76 -4.79 -29.40
CA ILE A 10 27.22 -5.59 -28.31
C ILE A 10 25.99 -4.84 -27.76
N LEU A 11 24.80 -5.39 -27.99
CA LEU A 11 23.57 -4.92 -27.37
C LEU A 11 23.53 -5.42 -25.92
N ILE A 12 23.83 -4.56 -24.94
CA ILE A 12 23.62 -4.87 -23.52
C ILE A 12 22.13 -4.64 -23.23
N SER A 13 21.36 -5.72 -23.16
CA SER A 13 19.99 -5.69 -22.65
C SER A 13 20.02 -5.48 -21.14
N LEU A 14 19.73 -4.27 -20.69
CA LEU A 14 19.40 -3.98 -19.29
C LEU A 14 17.98 -4.46 -19.03
N ALA A 15 17.83 -5.72 -18.62
CA ALA A 15 16.60 -6.17 -17.98
C ALA A 15 16.51 -5.50 -16.60
N PRO A 16 15.46 -4.70 -16.31
CA PRO A 16 15.24 -4.22 -14.95
C PRO A 16 14.98 -5.44 -14.08
N CYS A 17 15.87 -5.68 -13.11
CA CYS A 17 15.63 -6.59 -12.01
C CYS A 17 14.52 -5.97 -11.15
N VAL A 18 13.26 -6.23 -11.53
CA VAL A 18 12.14 -6.00 -10.62
C VAL A 18 12.31 -7.05 -9.53
N VAL A 19 12.92 -6.64 -8.41
CA VAL A 19 12.86 -7.43 -7.18
C VAL A 19 11.40 -7.37 -6.74
N ALA A 20 10.66 -8.42 -7.06
CA ALA A 20 9.36 -8.64 -6.46
C ALA A 20 9.57 -8.69 -4.94
N ALA A 21 8.88 -7.80 -4.21
CA ALA A 21 8.80 -7.94 -2.76
C ALA A 21 8.29 -9.36 -2.45
N PRO A 22 8.86 -10.08 -1.48
CA PRO A 22 8.36 -11.39 -1.09
C PRO A 22 6.87 -11.26 -0.75
N ALA A 23 6.07 -12.21 -1.26
CA ALA A 23 4.67 -12.32 -0.89
C ALA A 23 4.56 -12.32 0.65
N PRO A 24 3.58 -11.62 1.25
CA PRO A 24 3.44 -11.55 2.69
C PRO A 24 3.39 -12.98 3.26
N ALA A 25 4.26 -13.25 4.24
CA ALA A 25 4.29 -14.52 4.94
C ALA A 25 2.90 -14.86 5.50
N GLY A 26 2.54 -16.15 5.50
CA GLY A 26 1.17 -16.63 5.73
C GLY A 26 0.49 -16.09 7.01
N THR A 27 -0.61 -15.38 6.78
CA THR A 27 -1.90 -15.21 7.52
C THR A 27 -2.06 -15.48 9.03
N ASN A 28 -1.01 -15.61 9.87
CA ASN A 28 -1.18 -15.82 11.33
C ASN A 28 -0.35 -14.87 12.21
N ASP A 29 0.40 -13.94 11.64
CA ASP A 29 1.22 -12.99 12.40
C ASP A 29 0.49 -11.66 12.73
N ARG A 30 -0.78 -11.52 12.31
CA ARG A 30 -1.60 -10.32 12.51
C ARG A 30 -2.86 -10.56 13.32
N ASP A 31 -3.17 -9.63 14.21
CA ASP A 31 -4.47 -9.57 14.87
C ASP A 31 -5.53 -8.91 13.94
N PRO A 32 -6.83 -8.90 14.33
CA PRO A 32 -7.90 -8.31 13.52
C PRO A 32 -7.74 -6.81 13.18
N TYR A 33 -6.81 -6.12 13.84
CA TYR A 33 -6.50 -4.70 13.65
C TYR A 33 -5.18 -4.48 12.89
N GLY A 34 -4.52 -5.54 12.41
CA GLY A 34 -3.23 -5.47 11.70
C GLY A 34 -2.00 -5.43 12.61
N GLY A 35 -2.16 -5.63 13.92
CA GLY A 35 -1.06 -5.66 14.88
C GLY A 35 -0.23 -6.93 14.79
N TRP A 36 1.09 -6.82 14.91
CA TRP A 36 2.03 -7.93 14.88
C TRP A 36 1.99 -8.75 16.17
N THR A 37 1.54 -10.01 16.07
CA THR A 37 1.18 -10.85 17.22
C THR A 37 2.37 -11.33 18.07
N GLN A 38 3.59 -11.14 17.58
CA GLN A 38 4.83 -11.53 18.27
C GLN A 38 5.24 -10.53 19.37
N LEU A 39 4.70 -9.31 19.37
CA LEU A 39 4.99 -8.31 20.39
C LEU A 39 3.70 -7.85 21.07
N ARG A 40 3.56 -8.19 22.37
CA ARG A 40 2.37 -7.94 23.19
C ARG A 40 2.54 -6.85 24.25
N PHE A 41 1.42 -6.20 24.53
CA PHE A 41 1.18 -5.17 25.53
C PHE A 41 -0.21 -5.41 26.16
N GLU A 42 -0.56 -4.62 27.17
CA GLU A 42 -1.91 -4.61 27.73
C GLU A 42 -2.95 -4.23 26.66
N ALA A 43 -4.00 -5.05 26.54
CA ALA A 43 -5.15 -4.83 25.68
C ALA A 43 -6.17 -3.96 26.39
N THR A 44 -6.39 -2.74 25.88
CA THR A 44 -7.29 -1.76 26.50
C THR A 44 -8.60 -1.58 25.72
N GLY A 45 -8.74 -2.25 24.56
CA GLY A 45 -9.85 -2.04 23.65
C GLY A 45 -9.72 -0.80 22.74
N PHE A 46 -8.63 -0.03 22.85
CA PHE A 46 -8.36 1.14 21.99
C PHE A 46 -6.92 1.15 21.47
N PHE A 47 -6.71 1.80 20.32
CA PHE A 47 -5.35 2.10 19.87
C PHE A 47 -4.68 3.08 20.83
N ARG A 48 -3.38 2.89 21.08
CA ARG A 48 -2.60 3.77 21.96
C ARG A 48 -1.11 3.77 21.61
N ALA A 49 -0.40 4.79 22.05
CA ALA A 49 1.05 4.84 22.00
C ALA A 49 1.65 4.30 23.31
N VAL A 50 2.72 3.51 23.21
CA VAL A 50 3.43 2.91 24.35
C VAL A 50 4.93 3.00 24.10
N GLU A 51 5.65 3.43 25.12
CA GLU A 51 7.11 3.38 25.15
C GLU A 51 7.53 2.10 25.90
N ARG A 52 8.46 1.33 25.33
CA ARG A 52 9.12 0.17 25.94
C ARG A 52 10.58 0.15 25.51
N ASP A 53 11.49 0.14 26.48
CA ASP A 53 12.94 0.03 26.28
C ASP A 53 13.53 1.09 25.34
N GLY A 54 13.01 2.32 25.41
CA GLY A 54 13.40 3.45 24.58
C GLY A 54 12.72 3.50 23.19
N LEU A 55 11.82 2.56 22.89
CA LEU A 55 11.13 2.46 21.59
C LEU A 55 9.64 2.74 21.73
N TRP A 56 9.14 3.60 20.85
CA TRP A 56 7.71 3.92 20.77
C TRP A 56 6.99 2.99 19.79
N TRP A 57 5.91 2.40 20.28
CA TRP A 57 5.00 1.55 19.53
C TRP A 57 3.61 2.14 19.52
N LEU A 58 2.90 2.02 18.41
CA LEU A 58 1.44 1.98 18.48
C LEU A 58 1.03 0.57 18.90
N VAL A 59 -0.08 0.47 19.63
CA VAL A 59 -0.61 -0.80 20.14
C VAL A 59 -2.08 -0.89 19.74
N THR A 60 -2.47 -2.06 19.22
CA THR A 60 -3.86 -2.34 18.82
C THR A 60 -4.79 -2.50 20.03
N PRO A 61 -6.12 -2.43 19.84
CA PRO A 61 -7.09 -2.78 20.89
C PRO A 61 -6.87 -4.15 21.54
N ALA A 62 -6.35 -5.12 20.79
CA ALA A 62 -6.02 -6.47 21.26
C ALA A 62 -4.63 -6.59 21.92
N GLY A 63 -3.89 -5.48 22.04
CA GLY A 63 -2.61 -5.42 22.75
C GLY A 63 -1.40 -5.84 21.92
N HIS A 64 -1.43 -5.78 20.59
CA HIS A 64 -0.28 -6.13 19.76
C HIS A 64 0.41 -4.89 19.17
N ALA A 65 1.71 -4.98 18.93
CA ALA A 65 2.48 -3.91 18.30
C ALA A 65 1.94 -3.56 16.91
N PHE A 66 1.86 -2.28 16.60
CA PHE A 66 1.26 -1.79 15.36
C PHE A 66 2.15 -0.75 14.70
N LEU A 67 2.23 -0.82 13.37
CA LEU A 67 2.82 0.20 12.53
C LEU A 67 1.72 0.82 11.68
N SER A 68 1.47 2.12 11.84
CA SER A 68 0.50 2.84 11.01
C SER A 68 1.11 3.12 9.64
N LYS A 69 0.76 2.29 8.67
CA LYS A 69 1.13 2.44 7.27
C LYS A 69 -0.15 2.53 6.46
N GLY A 70 -0.29 3.55 5.62
CA GLY A 70 -1.52 3.77 4.86
C GLY A 70 -1.33 4.66 3.64
N VAL A 71 -2.38 4.75 2.83
CA VAL A 71 -2.51 5.71 1.72
C VAL A 71 -3.40 6.85 2.19
N ASN A 72 -3.06 8.09 1.82
CA ASN A 72 -3.90 9.24 2.11
C ASN A 72 -4.94 9.50 1.01
N ASN A 73 -5.95 10.30 1.32
CA ASN A 73 -7.00 10.73 0.38
C ASN A 73 -7.74 9.57 -0.33
N VAL A 74 -8.06 8.52 0.42
CA VAL A 74 -8.89 7.40 -0.07
C VAL A 74 -10.36 7.83 -0.05
N ASP A 75 -10.78 8.54 -1.09
CA ASP A 75 -12.13 9.06 -1.23
C ASP A 75 -12.67 8.77 -2.64
N PHE A 76 -13.99 8.52 -2.72
CA PHE A 76 -14.67 8.22 -3.96
C PHE A 76 -14.83 9.47 -4.84
N ARG A 77 -15.04 10.64 -4.23
CA ARG A 77 -15.26 11.90 -4.95
C ARG A 77 -13.93 12.43 -5.50
N GLY A 78 -12.86 12.34 -4.71
CA GLY A 78 -11.56 12.88 -5.08
C GLY A 78 -11.61 14.41 -5.30
N ASP A 79 -10.56 14.95 -5.89
CA ASP A 79 -10.40 16.40 -5.97
C ASP A 79 -11.23 17.02 -7.11
N HIS A 80 -11.90 18.13 -6.82
CA HIS A 80 -12.61 18.93 -7.82
C HIS A 80 -11.60 19.69 -8.71
N ALA A 81 -11.77 19.61 -10.04
CA ALA A 81 -10.97 20.36 -10.99
C ALA A 81 -11.73 21.61 -11.48
N PRO A 82 -11.36 22.84 -11.05
CA PRO A 82 -12.08 24.06 -11.42
C PRO A 82 -12.18 24.29 -12.93
N ALA A 83 -11.10 23.99 -13.67
CA ALA A 83 -11.07 24.13 -15.13
C ALA A 83 -12.07 23.22 -15.86
N LEU A 84 -12.48 22.12 -15.23
CA LEU A 84 -13.42 21.16 -15.80
C LEU A 84 -14.83 21.30 -15.22
N GLY A 85 -14.97 21.94 -14.06
CA GLY A 85 -16.25 22.09 -13.34
C GLY A 85 -16.77 20.79 -12.71
N TYR A 86 -15.91 19.77 -12.56
CA TYR A 86 -16.23 18.50 -11.91
C TYR A 86 -14.95 17.81 -11.40
N ALA A 87 -15.10 16.71 -10.65
CA ALA A 87 -13.99 15.84 -10.22
C ALA A 87 -13.73 14.71 -11.25
N PRO A 88 -12.60 14.73 -11.99
CA PRO A 88 -12.33 13.72 -13.01
C PRO A 88 -12.19 12.32 -12.44
N TYR A 89 -11.58 12.20 -11.25
CA TYR A 89 -11.44 10.94 -10.56
C TYR A 89 -12.81 10.31 -10.28
N GLN A 90 -13.75 11.08 -9.70
CA GLN A 90 -15.12 10.61 -9.44
C GLN A 90 -15.78 10.01 -10.69
N ARG A 91 -15.70 10.71 -11.84
CA ARG A 91 -16.30 10.21 -13.08
C ARG A 91 -15.68 8.89 -13.53
N ALA A 92 -14.35 8.78 -13.43
CA ALA A 92 -13.63 7.57 -13.81
C ALA A 92 -13.98 6.38 -12.88
N VAL A 93 -14.02 6.59 -11.57
CA VAL A 93 -14.37 5.51 -10.62
C VAL A 93 -15.86 5.15 -10.70
N GLN A 94 -16.75 6.12 -10.88
CA GLN A 94 -18.18 5.89 -11.10
C GLN A 94 -18.41 5.05 -12.35
N ALA A 95 -17.72 5.36 -13.46
CA ALA A 95 -17.81 4.57 -14.69
C ALA A 95 -17.23 3.16 -14.53
N LYS A 96 -16.17 3.00 -13.72
CA LYS A 96 -15.48 1.71 -13.53
C LYS A 96 -16.21 0.76 -12.57
N TYR A 97 -16.72 1.28 -11.45
CA TYR A 97 -17.26 0.46 -10.36
C TYR A 97 -18.78 0.57 -10.22
N GLY A 98 -19.42 1.57 -10.82
CA GLY A 98 -20.88 1.75 -10.79
C GLY A 98 -21.46 2.29 -9.49
N SER A 99 -20.80 2.12 -8.34
CA SER A 99 -21.20 2.77 -7.08
C SER A 99 -20.02 3.02 -6.15
N GLU A 100 -20.23 3.88 -5.15
CA GLU A 100 -19.28 4.16 -4.07
C GLU A 100 -19.00 2.89 -3.24
N GLU A 101 -20.01 2.07 -2.97
CA GLU A 101 -19.87 0.82 -2.21
C GLU A 101 -19.01 -0.20 -2.96
N ALA A 102 -19.25 -0.39 -4.27
CA ALA A 102 -18.47 -1.30 -5.09
C ALA A 102 -17.01 -0.84 -5.21
N TRP A 103 -16.78 0.47 -5.34
CA TRP A 103 -15.45 1.06 -5.27
C TRP A 103 -14.79 0.81 -3.91
N ALA A 104 -15.50 1.05 -2.81
CA ALA A 104 -14.96 0.89 -1.46
C ALA A 104 -14.54 -0.57 -1.18
N GLN A 105 -15.37 -1.54 -1.57
CA GLN A 105 -15.02 -2.96 -1.47
C GLN A 105 -13.76 -3.31 -2.28
N ALA A 106 -13.67 -2.82 -3.52
CA ALA A 106 -12.50 -3.04 -4.37
C ALA A 106 -11.22 -2.39 -3.80
N VAL A 107 -11.33 -1.21 -3.20
CA VAL A 107 -10.20 -0.51 -2.56
C VAL A 107 -9.77 -1.20 -1.28
N VAL A 108 -10.70 -1.62 -0.42
CA VAL A 108 -10.38 -2.40 0.79
C VAL A 108 -9.65 -3.69 0.44
N ALA A 109 -10.14 -4.43 -0.56
CA ALA A 109 -9.47 -5.65 -1.02
C ALA A 109 -8.05 -5.36 -1.52
N ARG A 110 -7.88 -4.30 -2.32
CA ARG A 110 -6.57 -3.89 -2.87
C ARG A 110 -5.58 -3.48 -1.78
N LEU A 111 -6.02 -2.68 -0.81
CA LEU A 111 -5.12 -2.23 0.27
C LEU A 111 -4.64 -3.41 1.11
N ARG A 112 -5.53 -4.37 1.42
CA ARG A 112 -5.16 -5.62 2.11
C ARG A 112 -4.19 -6.47 1.29
N ASP A 113 -4.41 -6.61 -0.01
CA ASP A 113 -3.52 -7.34 -0.91
C ASP A 113 -2.11 -6.71 -0.97
N TRP A 114 -2.03 -5.39 -0.88
CA TRP A 114 -0.78 -4.64 -0.80
C TRP A 114 -0.14 -4.64 0.61
N GLY A 115 -0.77 -5.30 1.59
CA GLY A 115 -0.28 -5.39 2.96
C GLY A 115 -0.32 -4.06 3.71
N PHE A 116 -1.30 -3.20 3.43
CA PHE A 116 -1.68 -2.10 4.30
C PHE A 116 -2.64 -2.56 5.41
#